data_AF-A0A6B0WVZ3-F1
#
_entry.id   AF-A0A6B0WVZ3-F1
#
_cell.length_a   1.000
_cell.length_b   1.000
_cell.length_c   1.000
_cell.angle_alpha   90.00
_cell.angle_beta   90.00
_cell.angle_gamma   90.00
#
_symmetry.space_group_name_H-M   'P 1'
#
loop_
_entity.id
_entity.type
_entity.pdbx_description
1 polymer ?
#
loop_
_entity_poly.entity_id
_entity_poly.type
_entity_poly.pdbx_seq_one_letter_code
_entity_poly.pdbx_strand_id
1 'polypeptide(L)'
;MSEEWRFGEFDIDESYVDFFGVDIVQGRNLFIGDRYQDRDSPVKYLLNETAVKMIGWDQPIGKRFGRAGRIDGVIVGVIGDFHLGSLHHQIPPLVFRQGSIKFLYLKIAPQNMPETLQFIGQMWKELLPERPFTYAFLDEKLDRTNYEKEIQLSQVFSAFSALAILISCLGLLGLVSFMVERRTKEIGIRNVVGAS
;
A
#
# COMPACT_ATOMS: atom_id res chain seq x y z
N MET A 1 4.14 4.24 -31.68
CA MET A 1 3.91 3.25 -30.61
C MET A 1 3.66 4.05 -29.34
N SER A 2 2.40 4.33 -29.02
CA SER A 2 2.04 5.13 -27.84
C SER A 2 2.18 4.26 -26.60
N GLU A 3 3.03 4.65 -25.66
CA GLU A 3 3.04 4.06 -24.32
C GLU A 3 1.63 4.16 -23.74
N GLU A 4 1.03 3.02 -23.45
CA GLU A 4 -0.29 2.94 -22.85
C GLU A 4 -0.14 3.27 -21.36
N TRP A 5 -0.13 4.56 -21.06
CA TRP A 5 0.00 5.07 -19.71
C TRP A 5 -1.16 4.56 -18.85
N ARG A 6 -0.88 3.66 -17.91
CA ARG A 6 -1.89 3.17 -16.96
C ARG A 6 -2.07 4.20 -15.84
N PHE A 7 -2.99 5.13 -16.06
CA PHE A 7 -3.47 6.01 -15.00
C PHE A 7 -4.28 5.20 -13.98
N GLY A 8 -4.06 5.47 -12.69
CA GLY A 8 -4.94 4.97 -11.65
C GLY A 8 -6.24 5.78 -11.65
N GLU A 9 -7.38 5.10 -11.78
CA GLU A 9 -8.69 5.76 -11.91
C GLU A 9 -9.55 5.55 -10.67
N PHE A 10 -10.06 6.67 -10.14
CA PHE A 10 -10.88 6.67 -8.95
C PHE A 10 -12.19 7.44 -9.20
N ASP A 11 -13.30 6.78 -8.90
CA ASP A 11 -14.59 7.43 -8.79
C ASP A 11 -14.74 7.93 -7.35
N ILE A 12 -14.91 9.24 -7.17
CA ILE A 12 -14.97 9.92 -5.88
C ILE A 12 -16.22 10.81 -5.78
N ASP A 13 -16.60 11.18 -4.56
CA ASP A 13 -17.56 12.25 -4.32
C ASP A 13 -16.83 13.58 -4.03
N GLU A 14 -17.59 14.65 -3.84
CA GLU A 14 -17.07 15.98 -3.51
C GLU A 14 -16.32 16.03 -2.17
N SER A 15 -16.63 15.13 -1.24
CA SER A 15 -16.05 15.12 0.10
C SER A 15 -14.69 14.45 0.16
N TYR A 16 -14.34 13.65 -0.85
CA TYR A 16 -13.14 12.82 -0.86
C TYR A 16 -11.85 13.61 -0.63
N VAL A 17 -11.65 14.70 -1.38
CA VAL A 17 -10.43 15.51 -1.31
C VAL A 17 -10.25 16.09 0.11
N ASP A 18 -11.32 16.66 0.67
CA ASP A 18 -11.32 17.23 2.01
C ASP A 18 -11.18 16.15 3.09
N PHE A 19 -11.82 14.99 2.92
CA PHE A 19 -11.76 13.85 3.84
C PHE A 19 -10.33 13.33 4.01
N PHE A 20 -9.58 13.24 2.92
CA PHE A 20 -8.17 12.84 2.93
C PHE A 20 -7.19 14.00 3.20
N GLY A 21 -7.69 15.23 3.34
CA GLY A 21 -6.86 16.41 3.59
C GLY A 21 -5.89 16.70 2.45
N VAL A 22 -6.31 16.46 1.20
CA VAL A 22 -5.49 16.70 0.02
C VAL A 22 -5.73 18.12 -0.49
N ASP A 23 -4.66 18.86 -0.75
CA ASP A 23 -4.76 20.23 -1.24
C ASP A 23 -5.13 20.30 -2.73
N ILE A 24 -5.92 21.31 -3.10
CA ILE A 24 -6.10 21.70 -4.50
C ILE A 24 -4.93 22.59 -4.91
N VAL A 25 -4.10 22.10 -5.84
CA VAL A 25 -2.91 22.81 -6.35
C VAL A 25 -3.30 23.80 -7.44
N GLN A 26 -4.23 23.43 -8.32
CA GLN A 26 -4.75 24.32 -9.37
C GLN A 26 -6.24 24.05 -9.62
N GLY A 27 -6.97 25.09 -10.05
CA GLY A 27 -8.38 24.95 -10.42
C GLY A 27 -9.28 24.77 -9.19
N ARG A 28 -10.16 23.76 -9.22
CA ARG A 28 -11.17 23.52 -8.17
C ARG A 28 -11.43 22.03 -7.96
N ASN A 29 -12.01 21.69 -6.81
CA ASN A 29 -12.55 20.35 -6.53
C ASN A 29 -13.78 20.02 -7.41
N LEU A 30 -14.19 18.75 -7.42
CA LEU A 30 -15.45 18.28 -7.98
C LEU A 30 -16.61 18.63 -7.04
N PHE A 31 -17.74 18.99 -7.62
CA PHE A 31 -18.98 19.29 -6.90
C PHE A 31 -20.11 18.36 -7.34
N ILE A 32 -21.15 18.20 -6.51
CA ILE A 32 -22.33 17.36 -6.83
C ILE A 32 -22.89 17.63 -8.24
N GLY A 33 -22.88 18.89 -8.69
CA GLY A 33 -23.34 19.27 -10.03
C GLY A 33 -22.43 18.84 -11.19
N ASP A 34 -21.21 18.40 -10.92
CA ASP A 34 -20.29 17.86 -11.93
C ASP A 34 -20.56 16.38 -12.23
N ARG A 35 -21.43 15.72 -11.46
CA ARG A 35 -21.91 14.37 -11.76
C ARG A 35 -22.56 14.38 -13.14
N TYR A 36 -22.46 13.28 -13.88
CA TYR A 36 -23.17 13.12 -15.16
C TYR A 36 -24.64 13.49 -14.99
N GLN A 37 -25.01 14.69 -15.42
CA GLN A 37 -26.39 15.16 -15.44
C GLN A 37 -27.08 14.60 -16.70
N ASP A 38 -26.36 14.57 -17.83
CA ASP A 38 -26.82 14.05 -19.12
C ASP A 38 -25.71 13.29 -19.86
N ARG A 39 -26.08 12.43 -20.82
CA ARG A 39 -25.11 11.68 -21.67
C ARG A 39 -24.16 12.57 -22.46
N ASP A 40 -24.56 13.80 -22.76
CA ASP A 40 -23.79 14.76 -23.56
C ASP A 40 -22.97 15.75 -22.71
N SER A 41 -23.13 15.71 -21.37
CA SER A 41 -22.36 16.58 -20.49
C SER A 41 -20.90 16.11 -20.42
N PRO A 42 -19.90 17.01 -20.63
CA PRO A 42 -18.50 16.63 -20.58
C PRO A 42 -18.09 16.26 -19.15
N VAL A 43 -17.37 15.14 -19.03
CA VAL A 43 -16.85 14.66 -17.75
C VAL A 43 -15.91 15.68 -17.14
N LYS A 44 -15.98 15.86 -15.82
CA LYS A 44 -15.03 16.69 -15.09
C LYS A 44 -14.00 15.81 -14.42
N TYR A 45 -12.73 16.10 -14.71
CA TYR A 45 -11.59 15.35 -14.21
C TYR A 45 -10.76 16.16 -13.23
N LEU A 46 -10.33 15.51 -12.16
CA LEU A 46 -9.20 15.92 -11.34
C LEU A 46 -8.01 15.03 -11.66
N LEU A 47 -6.83 15.63 -11.67
CA LEU A 47 -5.55 14.92 -11.81
C LEU A 47 -4.70 15.19 -10.58
N ASN A 48 -3.83 14.26 -10.20
CA ASN A 48 -2.76 14.61 -9.27
C ASN A 48 -1.59 15.31 -9.99
N GLU A 49 -0.69 15.91 -9.22
CA GLU A 49 0.51 16.54 -9.77
C GLU A 49 1.35 15.58 -10.62
N THR A 50 1.52 14.33 -10.16
CA THR A 50 2.30 13.33 -10.91
C THR A 50 1.71 13.09 -12.31
N ALA A 51 0.38 12.99 -12.44
CA ALA A 51 -0.26 12.84 -13.75
C ALA A 51 -0.01 14.05 -14.66
N VAL A 52 -0.11 15.27 -14.13
CA VAL A 52 0.11 16.50 -14.91
C VAL A 52 1.57 16.63 -15.36
N LYS A 53 2.53 16.36 -14.45
CA LYS A 53 3.97 16.37 -14.73
C LYS A 53 4.33 15.35 -15.81
N MET A 54 3.75 14.16 -15.72
CA MET A 54 3.97 13.07 -16.67
C MET A 54 3.42 13.36 -18.06
N ILE A 55 2.24 14.00 -18.15
CA ILE A 55 1.68 14.45 -19.45
C ILE A 55 2.49 15.63 -20.02
N GLY A 56 3.18 16.39 -19.18
CA GLY A 56 3.97 17.56 -19.58
C GLY A 56 3.13 18.81 -19.80
N TRP A 57 2.10 19.02 -18.98
CA TRP A 57 1.24 20.21 -19.06
C TRP A 57 1.56 21.23 -17.96
N ASP A 58 1.90 22.45 -18.35
CA ASP A 58 2.07 23.57 -17.41
C ASP A 58 0.73 24.16 -16.94
N GLN A 59 -0.25 24.22 -17.85
CA GLN A 59 -1.59 24.75 -17.60
C GLN A 59 -2.66 23.70 -17.94
N PRO A 60 -2.90 22.71 -17.06
CA PRO A 60 -3.81 21.60 -17.35
C PRO A 60 -5.29 21.97 -17.32
N ILE A 61 -5.67 23.02 -16.58
CA ILE A 61 -7.07 23.40 -16.36
C ILE A 61 -7.77 23.77 -17.68
N GLY A 62 -8.96 23.23 -17.91
CA GLY A 62 -9.76 23.45 -19.12
C GLY A 62 -9.32 22.64 -20.35
N LYS A 63 -8.17 21.94 -20.30
CA LYS A 63 -7.76 21.05 -21.38
C LYS A 63 -8.72 19.87 -21.49
N ARG A 64 -8.92 19.42 -22.73
CA ARG A 64 -9.70 18.23 -23.00
C ARG A 64 -8.91 16.99 -22.55
N PHE A 65 -9.59 16.12 -21.84
CA PHE A 65 -9.04 14.87 -21.34
C PHE A 65 -10.08 13.77 -21.50
N GLY A 66 -9.63 12.53 -21.52
CA GLY A 66 -10.53 11.40 -21.47
C GLY A 66 -9.79 10.07 -21.50
N ARG A 67 -10.55 9.00 -21.28
CA ARG A 67 -10.01 7.67 -21.00
C ARG A 67 -9.87 6.84 -22.27
N ALA A 68 -8.81 6.02 -22.34
CA ALA A 68 -8.63 4.99 -23.37
C ALA A 68 -8.79 5.53 -24.81
N GLY A 69 -8.24 6.73 -25.06
CA GLY A 69 -8.31 7.40 -26.36
C GLY A 69 -9.64 8.11 -26.66
N ARG A 70 -10.67 7.99 -25.83
CA ARG A 70 -11.92 8.74 -25.96
C ARG A 70 -11.86 10.00 -25.11
N ILE A 71 -11.70 11.15 -25.76
CA ILE A 71 -11.77 12.46 -25.13
C ILE A 71 -13.25 12.82 -24.88
N ASP A 72 -13.70 12.66 -23.64
CA ASP A 72 -15.08 12.84 -23.20
C ASP A 72 -15.24 13.91 -22.11
N GLY A 73 -14.16 14.55 -21.69
CA GLY A 73 -14.22 15.53 -20.61
C GLY A 73 -13.17 16.62 -20.66
N VAL A 74 -13.11 17.34 -19.54
CA VAL A 74 -12.21 18.46 -19.29
C VAL A 74 -11.64 18.37 -17.89
N ILE A 75 -10.41 18.86 -17.73
CA ILE A 75 -9.77 18.95 -16.42
C ILE A 75 -10.27 20.21 -15.72
N VAL A 76 -10.76 20.05 -14.50
CA VAL A 76 -11.27 21.15 -13.67
C VAL A 76 -10.36 21.50 -12.51
N GLY A 77 -9.46 20.59 -12.13
CA GLY A 77 -8.53 20.82 -11.04
C GLY A 77 -7.36 19.85 -11.05
N VAL A 78 -6.34 20.24 -10.30
CA VAL A 78 -5.16 19.44 -9.97
C VAL A 78 -5.06 19.38 -8.46
N ILE A 79 -4.93 18.18 -7.92
CA ILE A 79 -4.76 17.95 -6.49
C ILE A 79 -3.32 17.55 -6.18
N GLY A 80 -2.89 17.78 -4.94
CA GLY A 80 -1.57 17.40 -4.46
C GLY A 80 -1.35 15.90 -4.54
N ASP A 81 -0.09 15.50 -4.69
CA ASP A 81 0.26 14.09 -4.61
C ASP A 81 0.07 13.56 -3.17
N PHE A 82 -0.61 12.41 -3.04
CA PHE A 82 -0.86 11.77 -1.76
C PHE A 82 -0.76 10.25 -1.86
N HIS A 83 -0.44 9.60 -0.74
CA HIS A 83 -0.27 8.15 -0.68
C HIS A 83 -1.61 7.47 -0.41
N LEU A 84 -2.14 6.78 -1.41
CA LEU A 84 -3.33 5.92 -1.28
C LEU A 84 -3.02 4.53 -0.70
N GLY A 85 -1.74 4.21 -0.51
CA GLY A 85 -1.24 2.89 -0.15
C GLY A 85 0.04 2.98 0.68
N SER A 86 0.88 1.95 0.57
CA SER A 86 2.19 1.91 1.22
C SER A 86 3.05 3.13 0.87
N LEU A 87 3.71 3.71 1.88
CA LEU A 87 4.66 4.82 1.72
C LEU A 87 5.92 4.45 0.91
N HIS A 88 6.13 3.15 0.65
CA HIS A 88 7.28 2.65 -0.09
C HIS A 88 7.10 2.67 -1.62
N HIS A 89 5.90 2.95 -2.12
CA HIS A 89 5.64 3.03 -3.55
C HIS A 89 5.60 4.48 -4.02
N GLN A 90 6.16 4.72 -5.21
CA GLN A 90 5.99 5.99 -5.89
C GLN A 90 4.52 6.26 -6.15
N ILE A 91 4.12 7.52 -6.00
CA ILE A 91 2.74 7.96 -6.23
C ILE A 91 2.47 7.83 -7.74
N PRO A 92 1.51 6.99 -8.17
CA PRO A 92 1.23 6.82 -9.59
C PRO A 92 0.52 8.07 -10.15
N PRO A 93 0.45 8.21 -11.48
CA PRO A 93 -0.43 9.21 -12.10
C PRO A 93 -1.90 8.82 -11.86
N LEU A 94 -2.67 9.71 -11.22
CA LEU A 94 -4.03 9.47 -10.79
C LEU A 94 -5.02 10.40 -11.50
N VAL A 95 -6.18 9.83 -11.83
CA VAL A 95 -7.33 10.51 -12.42
C VAL A 95 -8.54 10.26 -11.54
N PHE A 96 -9.21 11.33 -11.14
CA PHE A 96 -10.44 11.29 -10.36
C PHE A 96 -11.59 11.91 -11.12
N ARG A 97 -12.79 11.36 -10.93
CA ARG A 97 -14.04 11.87 -11.47
C ARG A 97 -15.19 11.53 -10.52
N GLN A 98 -16.33 12.18 -10.71
CA GLN A 98 -17.55 11.73 -10.04
C GLN A 98 -18.11 10.48 -10.71
N GLY A 99 -18.44 9.48 -9.90
CA GLY A 99 -18.88 8.18 -10.42
C GLY A 99 -19.50 7.29 -9.36
N SER A 100 -19.45 5.99 -9.61
CA SER A 100 -20.07 5.01 -8.71
C SER A 100 -19.17 4.75 -7.51
N ILE A 101 -19.70 5.01 -6.31
CA ILE A 101 -18.98 4.79 -5.06
C ILE A 101 -18.88 3.28 -4.80
N LYS A 102 -17.66 2.74 -4.89
CA LYS A 102 -17.37 1.33 -4.56
C LYS A 102 -17.06 1.11 -3.08
N PHE A 103 -16.46 2.11 -2.45
CA PHE A 103 -16.03 2.06 -1.05
C PHE A 103 -16.49 3.33 -0.35
N LEU A 104 -16.98 3.18 0.88
CA LEU A 104 -17.28 4.28 1.78
C LEU A 104 -16.17 4.37 2.82
N TYR A 105 -15.51 5.52 2.91
CA TYR A 105 -14.53 5.79 3.96
C TYR A 105 -15.22 6.49 5.12
N LEU A 106 -15.03 5.96 6.32
CA LEU A 106 -15.60 6.51 7.54
C LEU A 106 -14.47 6.82 8.51
N LYS A 107 -14.43 8.06 9.01
CA LYS A 107 -13.54 8.47 10.10
C LYS A 107 -14.33 8.40 11.40
N ILE A 108 -13.97 7.45 12.26
CA ILE A 108 -14.62 7.20 13.54
C ILE A 108 -13.64 7.48 14.68
N ALA A 109 -14.17 7.92 15.82
CA ALA A 109 -13.37 8.11 17.03
C ALA A 109 -12.94 6.74 17.59
N PRO A 110 -11.75 6.61 18.19
CA PRO A 110 -11.25 5.32 18.66
C PRO A 110 -12.00 4.78 19.89
N GLN A 111 -12.82 5.59 20.55
CA GLN A 111 -13.59 5.18 21.72
C GLN A 111 -14.85 4.39 21.32
N ASN A 112 -15.22 3.38 22.10
CA ASN A 112 -16.45 2.58 21.91
C ASN A 112 -16.57 1.98 20.48
N MET A 113 -15.46 1.43 19.98
CA MET A 113 -15.37 0.84 18.65
C MET A 113 -16.41 -0.28 18.42
N PRO A 114 -16.60 -1.24 19.34
CA PRO A 114 -17.58 -2.31 19.15
C PRO A 114 -19.01 -1.79 18.98
N GLU A 115 -19.42 -0.83 19.83
CA GLU A 115 -20.75 -0.23 19.80
C GLU A 115 -20.95 0.59 18.53
N THR A 116 -19.93 1.35 18.11
CA THR A 116 -19.95 2.15 16.89
C THR A 116 -20.08 1.26 15.64
N LEU A 117 -19.33 0.16 15.57
CA LEU A 117 -19.42 -0.79 14.45
C LEU A 117 -20.77 -1.51 14.42
N GLN A 118 -21.34 -1.84 15.58
CA GLN A 118 -22.68 -2.42 15.68
C GLN A 118 -23.74 -1.44 15.14
N PHE A 119 -23.65 -0.17 15.54
CA PHE A 119 -24.55 0.88 15.07
C PHE A 119 -24.45 1.09 13.56
N ILE A 120 -23.22 1.19 13.01
CA ILE A 120 -23.01 1.32 11.56
C ILE A 120 -23.56 0.10 10.82
N GLY A 121 -23.35 -1.11 11.34
CA GLY A 121 -23.88 -2.34 10.74
C GLY A 121 -25.40 -2.40 10.71
N GLN A 122 -26.08 -1.91 11.75
CA GLN A 122 -27.54 -1.80 11.79
C GLN A 122 -28.05 -0.79 10.75
N MET A 123 -27.49 0.42 10.74
CA MET A 123 -27.81 1.46 9.75
C MET A 123 -27.58 0.96 8.31
N TRP A 124 -26.48 0.25 8.07
CA TRP A 124 -26.18 -0.32 6.75
C TRP A 124 -27.25 -1.32 6.30
N LYS A 125 -27.72 -2.19 7.21
CA LYS A 125 -28.76 -3.17 6.92
C LYS A 125 -30.12 -2.52 6.65
N GLU A 126 -30.42 -1.39 7.29
CA GLU A 126 -31.64 -0.62 7.04
C GLU A 126 -31.60 0.09 5.67
N LEU A 127 -30.46 0.71 5.34
CA LEU A 127 -30.30 1.46 4.09
C LEU A 127 -30.10 0.56 2.87
N LEU A 128 -29.39 -0.57 3.04
CA LEU A 128 -28.96 -1.46 1.96
C LEU A 128 -29.12 -2.94 2.39
N PRO A 129 -30.36 -3.43 2.60
CA PRO A 129 -30.63 -4.78 3.10
C PRO A 129 -30.08 -5.89 2.19
N GLU A 130 -29.99 -5.61 0.88
CA GLU A 130 -29.49 -6.53 -0.14
C GLU A 130 -27.95 -6.63 -0.19
N ARG A 131 -27.21 -5.81 0.57
CA ARG A 131 -25.74 -5.79 0.55
C ARG A 131 -25.17 -6.14 1.93
N PRO A 132 -24.30 -7.16 2.02
CA PRO A 132 -23.67 -7.51 3.29
C PRO A 132 -22.80 -6.35 3.79
N PHE A 133 -22.90 -6.06 5.08
CA PHE A 133 -22.00 -5.13 5.74
C PHE A 133 -20.62 -5.76 5.86
N THR A 134 -19.66 -5.24 5.10
CA THR A 134 -18.26 -5.66 5.14
C THR A 134 -17.40 -4.43 5.37
N TYR A 135 -16.45 -4.52 6.29
CA TYR A 135 -15.55 -3.44 6.63
C TYR A 135 -14.13 -3.98 6.81
N ALA A 136 -13.16 -3.10 6.65
CA ALA A 136 -11.77 -3.33 6.97
C ALA A 136 -11.20 -2.02 7.50
N PHE A 137 -10.33 -2.10 8.51
CA PHE A 137 -9.61 -0.92 8.95
C PHE A 137 -8.51 -0.55 7.94
N LEU A 138 -8.29 0.75 7.76
CA LEU A 138 -7.37 1.24 6.74
C LEU A 138 -5.92 0.89 7.08
N ASP A 139 -5.53 1.01 8.35
CA ASP A 139 -4.25 0.56 8.88
C ASP A 139 -4.04 -0.93 8.63
N GLU A 140 -4.99 -1.78 8.98
CA GLU A 140 -4.89 -3.23 8.74
C GLU A 140 -4.70 -3.52 7.25
N LYS A 141 -5.40 -2.81 6.36
CA LYS A 141 -5.29 -3.02 4.90
C LYS A 141 -3.96 -2.54 4.33
N LEU A 142 -3.46 -1.40 4.82
CA LEU A 142 -2.14 -0.88 4.47
C LEU A 142 -1.03 -1.79 4.98
N ASP A 143 -1.18 -2.32 6.20
CA ASP A 143 -0.22 -3.18 6.86
C ASP A 143 -0.23 -4.59 6.29
N ARG A 144 -1.40 -5.21 6.04
CA ARG A 144 -1.50 -6.60 5.53
C ARG A 144 -0.72 -6.84 4.25
N THR A 145 -0.75 -5.87 3.34
CA THR A 145 -0.10 -6.00 2.03
C THR A 145 1.43 -6.06 2.14
N ASN A 146 2.00 -5.46 3.21
CA ASN A 146 3.43 -5.47 3.49
C ASN A 146 3.81 -6.57 4.50
N TYR A 147 3.03 -6.73 5.56
CA TYR A 147 3.32 -7.60 6.71
C TYR A 147 3.28 -9.08 6.35
N GLU A 148 2.41 -9.52 5.43
CA GLU A 148 2.40 -10.93 4.99
C GLU A 148 3.71 -11.32 4.29
N LYS A 149 4.29 -10.42 3.50
CA LYS A 149 5.58 -10.65 2.83
C LYS A 149 6.74 -10.56 3.82
N GLU A 150 6.67 -9.62 4.75
CA GLU A 150 7.70 -9.40 5.78
C GLU A 150 7.76 -10.56 6.79
N ILE A 151 6.61 -11.09 7.21
CA ILE A 151 6.53 -12.31 8.06
C ILE A 151 7.13 -13.51 7.32
N GLN A 152 6.74 -13.73 6.06
CA GLN A 152 7.27 -14.86 5.28
C GLN A 152 8.79 -14.75 5.11
N LEU A 153 9.29 -13.56 4.82
CA LEU A 153 10.72 -13.29 4.71
C LEU A 153 11.43 -13.55 6.06
N SER A 154 10.87 -13.05 7.17
CA SER A 154 11.39 -13.26 8.53
C SER A 154 11.47 -14.74 8.91
N GLN A 155 10.45 -15.53 8.57
CA GLN A 155 10.45 -16.98 8.80
C GLN A 155 11.57 -17.68 8.04
N VAL A 156 11.78 -17.31 6.77
CA VAL A 156 12.87 -17.86 5.95
C VAL A 156 14.24 -17.48 6.51
N PHE A 157 14.46 -16.20 6.87
CA PHE A 157 15.71 -15.74 7.49
C PHE A 157 15.99 -16.43 8.82
N SER A 158 14.97 -16.63 9.65
CA SER A 158 15.10 -17.34 10.93
C SER A 158 15.53 -18.80 10.73
N ALA A 159 14.93 -19.50 9.77
CA ALA A 159 15.32 -20.87 9.42
C ALA A 159 16.78 -20.96 8.93
N PHE A 160 17.19 -20.06 8.03
CA PHE A 160 18.59 -20.01 7.57
C PHE A 160 19.57 -19.65 8.69
N SER A 161 19.18 -18.76 9.61
CA SER A 161 20.01 -18.37 10.76
C SER A 161 20.22 -19.56 11.71
N ALA A 162 19.16 -20.32 12.00
CA ALA A 162 19.25 -21.53 12.82
C ALA A 162 20.16 -22.59 12.18
N LEU A 163 20.04 -22.80 10.86
CA LEU A 163 20.92 -23.66 10.09
C LEU A 163 22.38 -23.20 10.14
N ALA A 164 22.63 -21.91 9.96
CA ALA A 164 23.98 -21.34 10.00
C ALA A 164 24.63 -21.52 11.38
N ILE A 165 23.86 -21.34 12.46
CA ILE A 165 24.32 -21.59 13.84
C ILE A 165 24.68 -23.06 14.04
N LEU A 166 23.83 -23.99 13.59
CA LEU A 166 24.11 -25.43 13.68
C LEU A 166 25.38 -25.82 12.93
N ILE A 167 25.55 -25.36 11.69
CA ILE A 167 26.74 -25.62 10.88
C ILE A 167 28.00 -25.03 11.54
N SER A 168 27.89 -23.83 12.10
CA SER A 168 29.00 -23.18 12.82
C SER A 168 29.42 -23.98 14.06
N CYS A 169 28.46 -24.51 14.83
CA CYS A 169 28.72 -25.37 15.98
C CYS A 169 29.37 -26.70 15.57
N LEU A 170 28.94 -27.33 14.46
CA LEU A 170 29.56 -28.55 13.93
C LEU A 170 31.01 -28.28 13.47
N GLY A 171 31.26 -27.15 12.82
CA GLY A 171 32.60 -26.72 12.42
C GLY A 171 33.53 -26.52 13.62
N LEU A 172 33.05 -25.84 14.67
CA LEU A 172 33.79 -25.64 15.90
C LEU A 172 34.09 -26.97 16.61
N LEU A 173 33.11 -27.87 16.71
CA LEU A 173 33.30 -29.21 17.27
C LEU A 173 34.32 -30.02 16.48
N GLY A 174 34.32 -29.95 15.15
CA GLY A 174 35.32 -30.59 14.30
C GLY A 174 36.73 -30.09 14.58
N LEU A 175 36.89 -28.77 14.71
CA LEU A 175 38.18 -28.15 15.07
C LEU A 175 38.64 -28.57 16.47
N VAL A 176 37.73 -28.59 17.45
CA VAL A 176 38.04 -29.03 18.82
C VAL A 176 38.47 -30.50 18.84
N SER A 177 37.74 -31.40 18.18
CA SER A 177 38.11 -32.82 18.10
C SER A 177 39.48 -33.03 17.47
N PHE A 178 39.81 -32.29 16.40
CA PHE A 178 41.14 -32.35 15.77
C PHE A 178 42.26 -31.84 16.69
N MET A 179 42.01 -30.75 17.43
CA MET A 179 42.96 -30.24 18.43
C MET A 179 43.16 -31.24 19.58
N VAL A 180 42.09 -31.89 20.04
CA VAL A 180 42.15 -32.93 21.07
C VAL A 180 42.97 -34.10 20.56
N GLU A 181 42.70 -34.66 19.38
CA GLU A 181 43.45 -35.80 18.85
C GLU A 181 44.97 -35.52 18.72
N ARG A 182 45.33 -34.31 18.26
CA ARG A 182 46.73 -33.87 18.21
C ARG A 182 47.36 -33.78 19.61
N ARG A 183 46.66 -33.19 20.57
CA ARG A 183 47.14 -33.08 21.96
C ARG A 183 47.15 -34.42 22.69
N THR A 184 46.24 -35.35 22.40
CA THR A 184 46.23 -36.70 23.00
C THR A 184 47.48 -37.49 22.64
N LYS A 185 47.99 -37.36 21.40
CA LYS A 185 49.28 -37.98 21.03
C LYS A 185 50.46 -37.37 21.80
N GLU A 186 50.49 -36.04 21.95
CA GLU A 186 51.50 -35.36 22.77
C GLU A 186 51.43 -35.75 24.25
N ILE A 187 50.23 -35.75 24.83
CA ILE A 187 49.98 -36.12 26.23
C ILE A 187 50.30 -37.61 26.45
N GLY A 188 49.94 -38.48 25.50
CA GLY A 188 50.25 -39.90 25.54
C GLY A 188 51.76 -40.13 25.58
N ILE A 189 52.53 -39.48 24.71
CA ILE A 189 54.00 -39.55 24.72
C ILE A 189 54.55 -39.01 26.05
N ARG A 190 54.04 -37.87 26.55
CA ARG A 190 54.46 -37.30 27.85
C ARG A 190 54.19 -38.24 29.04
N ASN A 191 53.06 -38.93 29.03
CA ASN A 191 52.65 -39.86 30.09
C ASN A 191 53.52 -41.12 30.11
N VAL A 192 53.97 -41.64 28.95
CA VAL A 192 54.90 -42.79 28.92
C VAL A 192 56.32 -42.39 29.28
N VAL A 193 56.73 -41.15 28.97
CA VAL A 193 58.09 -40.63 29.25
C VAL A 193 58.26 -40.15 30.71
N GLY A 194 57.24 -40.30 31.57
CA GLY A 194 57.38 -40.12 33.02
C GLY A 194 57.08 -38.73 33.56
N ALA A 195 56.42 -37.88 32.76
CA ALA A 195 55.76 -36.71 33.33
C ALA A 195 54.42 -37.15 33.92
N SER A 196 54.36 -37.24 35.26
CA SER A 196 53.08 -37.20 35.97
C SER A 196 52.41 -35.83 35.83
#